data_AF-A0A090WYJ0-F1
#
_entry.id   AF-A0A090WYJ0-F1
#
_cell.length_a   1.000
_cell.length_b   1.000
_cell.length_c   1.000
_cell.angle_alpha   90.00
_cell.angle_beta   90.00
_cell.angle_gamma   90.00
#
_symmetry.space_group_name_H-M   'P 1'
#
loop_
_entity.id
_entity.type
_entity.pdbx_description
1 polymer ?
#
loop_
_entity_poly.entity_id
_entity_poly.type
_entity_poly.pdbx_seq_one_letter_code
_entity_poly.pdbx_strand_id
1 'polypeptide(L)' 'MKAEVLKQANSACKNTLMETLHIEIVDFGDNFLIAKMPVTPRVHQPMVFYTEEQL' A
#
# COMPACT_ATOMS: atom_id res chain seq x y z
N MET A 1 0.26 6.93 20.49
CA MET A 1 -0.42 7.91 19.59
C MET A 1 -0.20 7.61 18.12
N LYS A 2 1.00 7.82 17.53
CA LYS A 2 1.23 7.61 16.08
C LYS A 2 0.81 6.22 15.57
N ALA A 3 1.26 5.15 16.23
CA ALA A 3 0.92 3.78 15.86
C ALA A 3 -0.59 3.47 15.93
N GLU A 4 -1.31 4.11 16.85
CA GLU A 4 -2.74 3.89 17.04
C GLU A 4 -3.58 4.62 15.98
N VAL A 5 -3.15 5.83 15.60
CA VAL A 5 -3.71 6.55 14.45
C VAL A 5 -3.46 5.79 13.15
N LEU A 6 -2.25 5.26 12.94
CA LEU A 6 -1.95 4.41 11.77
C LEU A 6 -2.84 3.16 11.75
N LYS A 7 -3.03 2.50 12.90
CA LYS A 7 -3.92 1.34 13.01
C LYS A 7 -5.36 1.70 12.68
N GLN A 8 -5.86 2.84 13.19
CA GLN A 8 -7.21 3.31 12.92
C GLN A 8 -7.40 3.68 11.44
N ALA A 9 -6.43 4.37 10.85
CA ALA A 9 -6.44 4.75 9.43
C ALA A 9 -6.47 3.52 8.51
N ASN A 10 -5.59 2.53 8.75
CA ASN A 10 -5.60 1.28 8.00
C ASN A 10 -6.89 0.46 8.24
N SER A 11 -7.46 0.48 9.44
CA SER A 11 -8.74 -0.19 9.73
C SER A 11 -9.91 0.44 8.97
N ALA A 12 -9.88 1.75 8.72
CA ALA A 12 -10.89 2.45 7.94
C ALA A 12 -10.87 2.07 6.45
N CYS A 13 -9.78 1.47 5.96
CA CYS A 13 -9.63 1.00 4.59
C CYS A 13 -10.23 -0.41 4.36
N LYS A 14 -10.82 -1.04 5.38
CA LYS A 14 -11.43 -2.37 5.26
C LYS A 14 -12.61 -2.37 4.27
N ASN A 15 -12.70 -3.41 3.46
CA ASN A 15 -13.60 -3.63 2.34
C ASN A 15 -13.52 -2.56 1.24
N THR A 16 -12.36 -1.92 1.07
CA THR A 16 -12.14 -0.93 0.02
C THR A 16 -11.15 -1.42 -1.04
N LEU A 17 -10.97 -0.64 -2.10
CA LEU A 17 -9.93 -0.90 -3.10
C LEU A 17 -8.52 -0.86 -2.47
N MET A 18 -8.31 -0.02 -1.45
CA MET A 18 -7.03 0.07 -0.74
C MET A 18 -6.66 -1.28 -0.10
N GLU A 19 -7.62 -1.97 0.53
CA GLU A 19 -7.40 -3.32 1.06
C GLU A 19 -7.18 -4.34 -0.07
N THR A 20 -8.00 -4.29 -1.13
CA THR A 20 -7.89 -5.22 -2.27
C THR A 20 -6.48 -5.20 -2.91
N LEU A 21 -5.87 -4.02 -2.96
CA LEU A 21 -4.54 -3.77 -3.49
C LEU A 21 -3.43 -3.85 -2.43
N HIS A 22 -3.76 -4.19 -1.18
CA HIS A 22 -2.83 -4.26 -0.04
C HIS A 22 -2.06 -2.95 0.18
N ILE A 23 -2.74 -1.81 0.04
CA ILE A 23 -2.17 -0.50 0.33
C ILE A 23 -2.20 -0.28 1.85
N GLU A 24 -1.04 0.03 2.42
CA GLU A 24 -0.88 0.28 3.86
C GLU A 24 -0.33 1.68 4.08
N ILE A 25 -1.01 2.48 4.92
CA ILE A 25 -0.50 3.76 5.42
C ILE A 25 0.58 3.46 6.45
N VAL A 26 1.80 3.93 6.19
CA VAL A 26 2.98 3.65 7.02
C VAL A 26 3.50 4.87 7.76
N ASP A 27 3.20 6.07 7.26
CA ASP A 27 3.62 7.31 7.91
C ASP A 27 2.70 8.48 7.56
N PHE A 28 2.69 9.50 8.42
CA PHE A 28 2.02 10.77 8.21
C PHE A 28 2.71 11.87 9.01
N GLY A 29 2.51 13.10 8.55
CA GLY A 29 2.90 14.32 9.25
C GLY A 29 1.93 15.44 8.93
N ASP A 30 2.25 16.66 9.34
CA ASP A 30 1.30 17.77 9.29
C ASP A 30 0.82 18.12 7.87
N ASN A 31 1.64 17.83 6.85
CA ASN A 31 1.36 18.15 5.45
C ASN A 31 1.60 16.95 4.50
N PHE A 32 1.70 15.73 5.00
CA PHE A 32 1.95 14.56 4.15
C PHE A 32 1.34 13.26 4.69
N LEU A 33 1.13 12.33 3.77
CA LEU A 33 0.73 10.95 4.04
C LEU A 33 1.56 10.01 3.16
N ILE A 34 2.15 8.97 3.75
CA ILE A 34 2.94 7.96 3.04
C ILE A 34 2.24 6.61 3.16
N ALA A 35 2.05 5.95 2.03
CA ALA A 35 1.54 4.60 1.94
C ALA A 35 2.44 3.70 1.07
N LYS A 36 2.42 2.40 1.34
CA LYS A 36 3.10 1.37 0.55
C LYS A 36 2.07 0.50 -0.17
N MET A 37 2.39 0.05 -1.38
CA MET A 37 1.61 -0.92 -2.14
C MET A 37 2.56 -1.97 -2.70
N PRO A 38 2.36 -3.27 -2.43
CA PRO A 38 3.24 -4.31 -2.96
C PRO A 38 2.95 -4.55 -4.44
N VAL A 39 4.00 -4.57 -5.27
CA VAL A 39 3.89 -4.99 -6.66
C VAL A 39 3.97 -6.52 -6.69
N THR A 40 2.85 -7.15 -6.98
CA THR A 40 2.69 -8.61 -7.09
C THR A 40 1.94 -8.94 -8.37
N PRO A 41 1.94 -10.21 -8.83
CA PRO A 41 1.17 -10.61 -10.02
C PRO A 41 -0.31 -10.21 -10.01
N ARG A 42 -0.92 -9.99 -8.84
CA ARG A 42 -2.29 -9.47 -8.69
C ARG A 42 -2.47 -8.06 -9.27
N VAL A 43 -1.42 -7.25 -9.27
CA VAL A 43 -1.44 -5.85 -9.73
C VAL A 43 -0.56 -5.62 -10.96
N HIS A 44 -0.03 -6.69 -11.55
CA HIS A 44 0.70 -6.64 -12.80
C HIS A 44 -0.24 -6.25 -13.95
N GLN A 45 0.20 -5.31 -14.77
CA GLN A 45 -0.44 -5.00 -16.04
C GLN A 45 0.03 -5.97 -17.13
N PRO A 46 -0.72 -6.17 -18.22
CA PRO A 46 -0.45 -7.23 -19.20
C PRO A 46 0.95 -7.24 -19.83
N MET A 47 1.60 -6.08 -19.97
CA MET A 47 2.98 -5.97 -20.49
C MET A 47 4.02 -5.82 -19.38
N VAL A 48 4.12 -6.78 -18.45
CA VAL A 48 5.18 -6.77 -17.44
C VAL A 48 6.55 -6.83 -18.12
N PHE A 49 7.38 -5.82 -17.88
CA PHE A 49 8.80 -5.86 -18.25
C PHE A 49 9.59 -6.35 -17.04
N TYR A 50 10.17 -7.55 -17.14
CA TYR A 50 11.09 -8.06 -16.12
C TYR A 50 12.43 -7.32 -16.24
N THR A 51 12.95 -6.82 -15.12
CA THR A 51 14.36 -6.42 -15.01
C THR A 51 15.16 -7.58 -14.43
N GLU A 52 16.39 -7.79 -14.87
CA GLU A 52 17.21 -8.97 -14.54
C GLU A 52 17.43 -9.23 -13.03
N GLU A 53 17.15 -8.26 -12.16
CA GLU A 53 17.16 -8.43 -10.70
C GLU A 53 16.03 -9.30 -10.13
N GLN A 54 15.08 -9.75 -10.96
CA GLN A 54 13.96 -10.60 -10.54
C GLN A 54 14.06 -12.08 -10.99
N LEU A 55 15.27 -12.56 -11.34
CA LEU A 55 15.61 -13.98 -11.51
C LEU A 55 16.43 -14.52 -10.32
#